data_AF-A0A227J9R8-F1
#
_entry.id   AF-A0A227J9R8-F1
#
_cell.length_a   1.000
_cell.length_b   1.000
_cell.length_c   1.000
_cell.angle_alpha   90.00
_cell.angle_beta   90.00
_cell.angle_gamma   90.00
#
_symmetry.space_group_name_H-M   'P 1'
#
loop_
_entity.id
_entity.type
_entity.pdbx_description
1 polymer ?
#
loop_
_entity_poly.entity_id
_entity_poly.type
_entity_poly.pdbx_seq_one_letter_code
_entity_poly.pdbx_strand_id
1 'polypeptide(L)' 'MKGATMEKSTQPEAVSSVLKVFHILQALGEQKAIGVSELSQRLMMSKATTYRFLQTMKSLGYVSQEGEADKYSLT' A
#
# COMPACT_ATOMS: atom_id res chain seq x y z
N MET A 1 -43.37 -15.37 -9.85
CA MET A 1 -41.89 -15.38 -9.79
C MET A 1 -41.38 -14.35 -10.78
N LYS A 2 -41.04 -13.14 -10.34
CA LYS A 2 -40.43 -12.10 -11.20
C LYS A 2 -39.00 -11.90 -10.69
N GLY A 3 -38.03 -12.32 -11.49
CA GLY A 3 -36.62 -12.08 -11.22
C GLY A 3 -36.33 -10.59 -11.34
N ALA A 4 -35.90 -9.98 -10.24
CA ALA A 4 -35.30 -8.66 -10.29
C ALA A 4 -33.92 -8.82 -10.95
N THR A 5 -33.78 -8.33 -12.18
CA THR A 5 -32.47 -8.06 -12.79
C THR A 5 -31.78 -7.01 -11.94
N MET A 6 -30.79 -7.42 -11.13
CA MET A 6 -29.87 -6.48 -10.48
C MET A 6 -29.11 -5.76 -11.59
N GLU A 7 -29.26 -4.45 -11.71
CA GLU A 7 -28.35 -3.63 -12.50
C GLU A 7 -26.94 -3.77 -11.90
N LYS A 8 -26.04 -4.38 -12.67
CA LYS A 8 -24.63 -4.44 -12.30
C LYS A 8 -24.06 -3.03 -12.41
N SER A 9 -23.76 -2.40 -11.27
CA SER A 9 -23.12 -1.08 -11.21
C SER A 9 -21.90 -1.05 -12.13
N THR A 10 -21.90 -0.15 -13.11
CA THR A 10 -20.84 0.01 -14.13
C THR A 10 -19.58 0.71 -13.60
N GLN A 11 -19.30 0.60 -12.30
CA GLN A 11 -18.12 1.21 -11.72
C GLN A 11 -16.87 0.49 -12.23
N PRO A 12 -15.87 1.22 -12.75
CA PRO A 12 -14.63 0.61 -13.20
C PRO A 12 -13.96 -0.19 -12.08
N GLU A 13 -13.33 -1.31 -12.43
CA GLU A 13 -12.51 -2.06 -11.49
C GLU A 13 -11.37 -1.18 -10.95
N ALA A 14 -11.15 -1.24 -9.64
CA ALA A 14 -10.10 -0.46 -9.01
C ALA A 14 -8.72 -0.96 -9.44
N VAL A 15 -7.81 -0.03 -9.76
CA VAL A 15 -6.43 -0.37 -10.10
C VAL A 15 -5.68 -0.80 -8.84
N SER A 16 -5.42 -2.10 -8.71
CA SER A 16 -4.81 -2.72 -7.51
C SER A 16 -3.53 -2.02 -7.04
N SER A 17 -2.67 -1.58 -7.95
CA SER A 17 -1.42 -0.89 -7.60
C SER A 17 -1.67 0.48 -6.96
N VAL A 18 -2.70 1.20 -7.38
CA VAL A 18 -3.07 2.49 -6.77
C VAL A 18 -3.56 2.28 -5.35
N LEU A 19 -4.43 1.28 -5.13
CA LEU A 19 -4.89 0.92 -3.78
C LEU A 19 -3.72 0.58 -2.85
N LYS A 20 -2.74 -0.19 -3.33
CA LYS A 20 -1.55 -0.56 -2.55
C LYS A 20 -0.70 0.64 -2.15
N VAL A 21 -0.50 1.62 -3.04
CA VAL A 21 0.21 2.86 -2.70
C VAL A 21 -0.50 3.58 -1.56
N PHE A 22 -1.81 3.76 -1.64
CA PHE A 22 -2.57 4.46 -0.60
C PHE A 22 -2.63 3.69 0.72
N HIS A 23 -2.69 2.35 0.70
CA HIS A 23 -2.58 1.57 1.93
C HIS A 23 -1.19 1.68 2.59
N ILE A 24 -0.11 1.77 1.80
CA ILE A 24 1.24 2.04 2.34
C ILE A 24 1.29 3.41 3.00
N LEU A 25 0.77 4.45 2.33
CA LEU A 25 0.71 5.81 2.87
C LEU A 25 -0.09 5.86 4.17
N GLN A 26 -1.25 5.19 4.22
CA GLN A 26 -2.07 5.11 5.43
C GLN A 26 -1.30 4.42 6.58
N ALA A 27 -0.67 3.27 6.31
CA ALA A 27 0.10 2.55 7.32
C ALA A 27 1.25 3.39 7.90
N LEU A 28 1.97 4.12 7.05
CA LEU A 28 3.06 5.03 7.46
C LEU A 28 2.55 6.31 8.14
N GLY A 29 1.35 6.78 7.79
CA GLY A 29 0.71 7.91 8.47
C GLY A 29 0.23 7.58 9.88
N GLU A 30 -0.24 6.34 10.10
CA GLU A 30 -0.65 5.86 11.42
C GLU A 30 0.57 5.49 12.30
N GLN A 31 1.62 4.92 11.70
CA GLN A 31 2.84 4.52 12.39
C GLN A 31 4.05 5.22 11.76
N LYS A 32 4.61 6.20 12.51
CA LYS A 32 5.69 7.10 12.04
C LYS A 32 6.89 6.39 11.40
N ALA A 33 7.20 5.15 11.80
CA ALA A 33 8.25 4.35 11.19
C ALA A 33 7.91 2.85 11.25
N ILE A 34 7.98 2.17 10.10
CA ILE A 34 7.64 0.74 9.97
C ILE A 34 8.71 -0.03 9.19
N GLY A 35 9.03 -1.25 9.61
CA GLY A 35 9.94 -2.13 8.88
C GLY A 35 9.25 -2.82 7.70
N VAL A 36 10.01 -3.19 6.65
CA VAL A 36 9.44 -3.86 5.46
C VAL A 36 8.71 -5.17 5.80
N SER A 37 9.22 -5.93 6.78
CA SER A 37 8.61 -7.18 7.21
C SER A 37 7.23 -6.94 7.84
N GLU A 38 7.16 -6.00 8.78
CA GLU A 38 5.93 -5.62 9.49
C GLU A 38 4.89 -5.05 8.52
N LEU A 39 5.30 -4.13 7.62
CA LEU A 39 4.42 -3.56 6.62
C LEU A 39 3.88 -4.62 5.66
N SER A 40 4.70 -5.58 5.23
CA SER A 40 4.27 -6.65 4.33
C SER A 40 3.20 -7.54 4.95
N GLN A 41 3.34 -7.88 6.25
CA GLN A 41 2.35 -8.65 6.99
C GLN A 41 1.05 -7.87 7.14
N ARG A 42 1.14 -6.59 7.50
CA ARG A 42 -0.02 -5.70 7.67
C ARG A 42 -0.83 -5.53 6.38
N LEU A 43 -0.15 -5.45 5.24
CA LEU A 43 -0.78 -5.25 3.93
C LEU A 43 -1.15 -6.55 3.20
N MET A 44 -0.88 -7.72 3.81
CA MET A 44 -1.04 -9.03 3.16
C MET A 44 -0.31 -9.11 1.80
N MET A 45 0.89 -8.53 1.75
CA MET A 45 1.76 -8.49 0.57
C MET A 45 3.03 -9.30 0.83
N SER A 46 3.65 -9.82 -0.23
CA SER A 46 4.99 -10.40 -0.08
C SER A 46 6.00 -9.31 0.31
N LYS A 47 7.08 -9.69 1.02
CA LYS A 47 8.19 -8.76 1.32
C LYS A 47 8.79 -8.16 0.05
N ALA A 48 8.98 -8.96 -0.99
CA ALA A 48 9.53 -8.51 -2.27
C ALA A 48 8.61 -7.49 -2.97
N THR A 49 7.29 -7.71 -2.97
CA THR A 49 6.33 -6.75 -3.51
C THR A 49 6.37 -5.46 -2.68
N THR A 50 6.28 -5.55 -1.36
CA THR A 50 6.31 -4.40 -0.45
C THR A 50 7.57 -3.56 -0.65
N TYR A 51 8.73 -4.21 -0.72
CA TYR A 51 10.01 -3.57 -0.98
C TYR A 51 10.01 -2.80 -2.31
N ARG A 52 9.52 -3.41 -3.41
CA ARG A 52 9.46 -2.72 -4.72
C ARG A 52 8.61 -1.45 -4.69
N PHE A 53 7.45 -1.48 -4.02
CA PHE A 53 6.62 -0.28 -3.86
C PHE A 53 7.37 0.81 -3.08
N LEU A 54 7.96 0.45 -1.94
CA LEU A 54 8.71 1.38 -1.11
C LEU A 54 9.92 1.99 -1.84
N GLN A 55 10.65 1.19 -2.63
CA GLN A 55 11.76 1.71 -3.43
C GLN A 55 11.31 2.72 -4.49
N THR A 56 10.20 2.43 -5.19
CA THR A 56 9.62 3.41 -6.12
C THR A 56 9.18 4.68 -5.38
N MET A 57 8.45 4.55 -4.26
CA MET A 57 7.99 5.68 -3.47
C MET A 57 9.16 6.52 -2.90
N LYS A 58 10.26 5.86 -2.51
CA LYS A 58 11.49 6.50 -2.05
C LYS A 58 12.15 7.29 -3.18
N SER A 59 12.24 6.70 -4.38
CA SER A 59 12.79 7.39 -5.55
C SER A 59 11.97 8.62 -5.98
N LEU A 60 10.67 8.62 -5.66
CA LEU A 60 9.75 9.74 -5.89
C LEU A 60 9.70 10.74 -4.74
N GLY A 61 10.37 10.48 -3.61
CA GLY A 61 10.41 11.37 -2.45
C GLY A 61 9.19 11.33 -1.52
N TYR A 62 8.34 10.30 -1.62
CA TYR A 62 7.17 10.15 -0.73
C TYR A 62 7.51 9.46 0.60
N VAL A 63 8.58 8.66 0.61
CA VAL A 63 9.03 7.95 1.81
C VAL A 63 10.55 8.07 1.94
N SER A 64 11.01 8.15 3.17
CA SER A 64 12.42 8.07 3.54
C SER A 64 12.70 6.73 4.22
N GLN A 65 13.98 6.36 4.25
CA GLN A 65 14.49 5.20 4.99
C GLN A 65 15.79 5.66 5.64
N GLU A 66 15.75 5.97 6.93
CA GLU A 66 16.87 6.55 7.67
C GLU A 66 17.27 5.69 8.88
N GLY A 67 18.57 5.71 9.19
CA GLY A 67 19.16 5.07 10.37
C GLY A 67 19.45 3.57 10.23
N GLU A 68 19.98 2.99 11.31
CA GLU A 68 20.37 1.57 11.40
C GLU A 68 19.18 0.59 11.45
N ALA A 69 17.95 1.10 11.56
CA ALA A 69 16.77 0.30 11.85
C ALA A 69 16.03 -0.26 10.61
N ASP A 70 16.48 0.05 9.38
CA ASP A 70 15.84 -0.39 8.13
C ASP A 70 14.32 -0.09 8.06
N LYS A 71 13.88 1.00 8.70
CA LYS A 71 12.46 1.42 8.73
C LYS A 71 12.19 2.52 7.72
N TYR A 72 10.96 2.51 7.21
CA TYR A 72 10.43 3.52 6.31
C TYR A 72 9.49 4.47 7.04
N SER A 73 9.51 5.73 6.64
CA SER A 73 8.66 6.82 7.14
C SER A 73 8.20 7.69 5.97
N LEU A 74 7.12 8.45 6.13
CA LEU A 74 6.80 9.53 5.18
C LEU A 74 7.90 10.61 5.25
N THR A 75 8.20 11.25 4.12
CA THR A 75 9.15 12.39 4.04
C THR A 75 8.51 13.69 4.51
#